data_AF-A0A1F6RWU4-F1
#
_entry.id   AF-A0A1F6RWU4-F1
#
_cell.length_a   1.000
_cell.length_b   1.000
_cell.length_c   1.000
_cell.angle_alpha   90.00
_cell.angle_beta   90.00
_cell.angle_gamma   90.00
#
_symmetry.space_group_name_H-M   'P 1'
#
loop_
_entity.id
_entity.type
_entity.pdbx_description
1 polymer ?
#
loop_
_entity_poly.entity_id
_entity_poly.type
_entity_poly.pdbx_seq_one_letter_code
_entity_poly.pdbx_strand_id
1 'polypeptide(L)'
;MNKKDIIKKIQKFLQNHTAFKKECEVVYLLAEIRKIIEKNNKYKTLYFYCCWILHSRLNRDLTAKILSKKFDKYINLNKKEREIQKDLISEQKDFLKLRDLNYELNNFLKEYTLAKDFLRGNKWYKFCQLFLDNIMECEIDFGLKANACKINRLSVEKINQNYYYQFYLSNNKRIPRIILKYKQK
;
A
#
# COMPACT_ATOMS: atom_id res chain seq x y z
N MET A 1 -20.09 -13.69 -8.88
CA MET A 1 -19.70 -14.46 -7.67
C MET A 1 -20.18 -13.71 -6.44
N ASN A 2 -20.87 -14.36 -5.51
CA ASN A 2 -21.44 -13.68 -4.34
C ASN A 2 -20.35 -13.40 -3.29
N LYS A 3 -20.49 -12.34 -2.49
CA LYS A 3 -19.61 -11.96 -1.37
C LYS A 3 -19.34 -13.15 -0.43
N LYS A 4 -20.37 -13.94 -0.12
CA LYS A 4 -20.24 -15.15 0.74
C LYS A 4 -19.26 -16.18 0.16
N ASP A 5 -19.25 -16.36 -1.16
CA ASP A 5 -18.36 -17.32 -1.82
C ASP A 5 -16.91 -16.84 -1.80
N ILE A 6 -16.70 -15.53 -1.99
CA ILE A 6 -15.37 -14.91 -1.89
C ILE A 6 -14.80 -15.09 -0.48
N ILE A 7 -15.62 -14.84 0.56
CA ILE A 7 -15.21 -15.01 1.95
C ILE A 7 -14.81 -16.48 2.22
N LYS A 8 -15.60 -17.45 1.74
CA LYS A 8 -15.25 -18.88 1.87
C LYS A 8 -13.92 -19.22 1.17
N LYS A 9 -13.65 -18.64 0.00
CA LYS A 9 -12.37 -18.82 -0.71
C LYS A 9 -11.19 -18.25 0.09
N ILE A 10 -11.34 -17.04 0.64
CA ILE A 10 -10.32 -16.42 1.50
C ILE A 10 -10.10 -17.27 2.75
N GLN A 11 -11.17 -17.74 3.38
CA GLN A 11 -11.08 -18.60 4.57
C GLN A 11 -10.31 -19.89 4.29
N LYS A 12 -10.68 -20.64 3.24
CA LYS A 12 -9.97 -21.86 2.84
C LYS A 12 -8.50 -21.58 2.52
N PHE A 13 -8.24 -20.48 1.82
CA PHE A 13 -6.88 -20.08 1.49
C PHE A 13 -6.05 -19.80 2.75
N LEU A 14 -6.57 -19.01 3.69
CA LEU A 14 -5.85 -18.66 4.92
C LEU A 14 -5.69 -19.84 5.88
N GLN A 15 -6.62 -20.81 5.88
CA GLN A 15 -6.48 -22.07 6.62
C GLN A 15 -5.29 -22.89 6.12
N ASN A 16 -5.02 -22.86 4.81
CA ASN A 16 -3.91 -23.57 4.20
C ASN A 16 -2.57 -22.80 4.24
N HIS A 17 -2.58 -21.51 4.62
CA HIS A 17 -1.39 -20.65 4.61
C HIS A 17 -1.21 -19.95 5.96
N THR A 18 -0.53 -20.63 6.87
CA THR A 18 -0.15 -20.06 8.18
C THR A 18 0.96 -19.01 8.08
N ALA A 19 1.70 -18.98 6.96
CA ALA A 19 2.66 -17.96 6.58
C ALA A 19 2.77 -17.90 5.04
N PHE A 20 2.94 -16.69 4.50
CA PHE A 20 3.14 -16.46 3.07
C PHE A 20 4.59 -16.75 2.67
N LYS A 21 4.76 -17.47 1.56
CA LYS A 21 6.05 -17.92 1.02
C LYS A 21 6.31 -17.36 -0.38
N LYS A 22 5.26 -17.11 -1.18
CA LYS A 22 5.35 -16.68 -2.58
C LYS A 22 4.58 -15.38 -2.81
N GLU A 23 5.02 -14.59 -3.79
CA GLU A 23 4.34 -13.33 -4.15
C GLU A 23 2.89 -13.56 -4.60
N CYS A 24 2.66 -14.61 -5.41
CA CYS A 24 1.33 -14.94 -5.92
C CYS A 24 0.30 -15.20 -4.82
N GLU A 25 0.73 -15.66 -3.64
CA GLU A 25 -0.14 -15.88 -2.48
C GLU A 25 -0.64 -14.54 -1.92
N VAL A 26 0.24 -13.53 -1.84
CA VAL A 26 -0.12 -12.17 -1.39
C VAL A 26 -1.03 -11.50 -2.42
N VAL A 27 -0.69 -11.63 -3.70
CA VAL A 27 -1.52 -11.14 -4.83
C VAL A 27 -2.92 -11.74 -4.76
N TYR A 28 -3.01 -13.07 -4.58
CA TYR A 28 -4.30 -13.77 -4.48
C TYR A 28 -5.14 -13.23 -3.32
N LEU A 29 -4.55 -13.10 -2.12
CA LEU A 29 -5.27 -12.58 -0.96
C LEU A 29 -5.83 -11.17 -1.23
N LEU A 30 -4.99 -10.25 -1.69
CA LEU A 30 -5.39 -8.86 -1.93
C LEU A 30 -6.38 -8.74 -3.11
N ALA A 31 -6.29 -9.60 -4.11
CA ALA A 31 -7.26 -9.69 -5.19
C ALA A 31 -8.66 -10.08 -4.70
N GLU A 32 -8.76 -11.12 -3.87
CA GLU A 32 -10.05 -11.55 -3.32
C GLU A 32 -10.62 -10.53 -2.34
N ILE A 33 -9.79 -9.90 -1.50
CA ILE A 33 -10.22 -8.82 -0.59
C ILE A 33 -10.79 -7.64 -1.38
N ARG A 34 -10.11 -7.21 -2.46
CA ARG A 34 -10.57 -6.10 -3.30
C ARG A 34 -12.01 -6.29 -3.79
N LYS A 35 -12.36 -7.51 -4.24
CA LYS A 35 -13.71 -7.83 -4.73
C LYS A 35 -14.80 -7.57 -3.67
N ILE A 36 -14.46 -7.64 -2.39
CA ILE A 36 -15.39 -7.37 -1.28
C ILE A 36 -15.45 -5.87 -0.96
N ILE A 37 -14.31 -5.18 -0.98
CA ILE A 37 -14.22 -3.79 -0.50
C ILE A 37 -14.32 -2.73 -1.60
N GLU A 38 -14.36 -3.09 -2.88
CA GLU A 38 -14.37 -2.14 -4.00
C GLU A 38 -15.51 -1.11 -3.95
N LYS A 39 -16.68 -1.50 -3.43
CA LYS A 39 -17.83 -0.62 -3.23
C LYS A 39 -17.92 -0.04 -1.81
N ASN A 40 -16.94 -0.32 -0.96
CA ASN A 40 -16.97 0.05 0.46
C ASN A 40 -15.94 1.15 0.76
N ASN A 41 -16.43 2.30 1.23
CA ASN A 41 -15.60 3.44 1.62
C ASN A 41 -14.89 3.28 2.98
N LYS A 42 -15.08 2.16 3.70
CA LYS A 42 -14.50 1.91 5.03
C LYS A 42 -13.00 1.58 4.98
N TYR A 43 -12.54 0.84 3.97
CA TYR A 43 -11.19 0.27 3.90
C TYR A 43 -10.35 0.93 2.80
N LYS A 44 -10.20 2.26 2.87
CA LYS A 44 -9.57 3.04 1.78
C LYS A 44 -8.09 2.74 1.62
N THR A 45 -7.36 2.56 2.73
CA THR A 45 -5.93 2.25 2.66
C THR A 45 -5.71 0.84 2.13
N LEU A 46 -6.47 -0.13 2.62
CA LEU A 46 -6.42 -1.50 2.13
C LEU A 46 -6.81 -1.58 0.65
N TYR A 47 -7.84 -0.85 0.23
CA TYR A 47 -8.22 -0.74 -1.18
C TYR A 47 -7.08 -0.19 -2.05
N PHE A 48 -6.39 0.85 -1.58
CA PHE A 48 -5.22 1.41 -2.26
C PHE A 48 -4.14 0.34 -2.48
N TYR A 49 -3.74 -0.38 -1.44
CA TYR A 49 -2.71 -1.42 -1.55
C TYR A 49 -3.18 -2.61 -2.40
N CYS A 50 -4.47 -2.98 -2.33
CA CYS A 50 -5.04 -4.00 -3.22
C CYS A 50 -5.01 -3.55 -4.69
N CYS A 51 -5.19 -2.26 -4.98
CA CYS A 51 -5.07 -1.76 -6.34
C CYS A 51 -3.61 -1.75 -6.79
N TRP A 52 -2.69 -1.36 -5.92
CA TRP A 52 -1.26 -1.25 -6.26
C TRP A 52 -0.68 -2.57 -6.72
N ILE A 53 -0.95 -3.66 -5.99
CA ILE A 53 -0.41 -4.97 -6.34
C ILE A 53 -0.99 -5.57 -7.63
N LEU A 54 -2.15 -5.09 -8.10
CA LEU A 54 -2.85 -5.69 -9.25
C LEU A 54 -2.67 -4.93 -10.57
N HIS A 55 -2.01 -3.77 -10.52
CA HIS A 55 -1.95 -2.86 -11.64
C HIS A 55 -0.50 -2.44 -11.86
N SER A 56 0.06 -2.85 -13.00
CA SER A 56 1.40 -2.44 -13.46
C SER A 56 1.55 -0.93 -13.59
N ARG A 57 0.44 -0.21 -13.83
CA ARG A 57 0.33 1.25 -13.73
C ARG A 57 -1.01 1.64 -13.11
N LEU A 58 -0.98 2.47 -12.07
CA LEU A 58 -2.18 3.02 -11.43
C LEU A 58 -2.48 4.44 -11.91
N ASN A 59 -3.25 4.58 -12.98
CA ASN A 59 -3.76 5.87 -13.47
C ASN A 59 -5.26 6.07 -13.16
N ARG A 60 -5.69 5.80 -11.92
CA ARG A 60 -7.11 5.90 -11.52
C ARG A 60 -7.36 7.09 -10.61
N ASP A 61 -8.41 7.86 -10.91
CA ASP A 61 -8.88 9.00 -10.11
C ASP A 61 -9.06 8.68 -8.63
N LEU A 62 -9.50 7.47 -8.28
CA LEU A 62 -9.71 7.09 -6.89
C LEU A 62 -8.38 6.92 -6.13
N THR A 63 -7.36 6.32 -6.75
CA THR A 63 -6.01 6.22 -6.19
C THR A 63 -5.41 7.61 -6.01
N ALA A 64 -5.56 8.48 -7.01
CA ALA A 64 -5.12 9.88 -6.94
C ALA A 64 -5.80 10.62 -5.78
N LYS A 65 -7.13 10.47 -5.63
CA LYS A 65 -7.89 11.05 -4.52
C LYS A 65 -7.44 10.54 -3.15
N ILE A 66 -7.11 9.25 -3.02
CA ILE A 66 -6.61 8.69 -1.76
C ILE A 66 -5.22 9.28 -1.43
N LEU A 67 -4.31 9.28 -2.39
CA LEU A 67 -2.95 9.81 -2.19
C LEU A 67 -2.96 11.32 -1.93
N SER A 68 -3.77 12.09 -2.67
CA SER A 68 -3.97 13.53 -2.45
C SER A 68 -4.43 13.81 -1.03
N LYS A 69 -5.52 13.17 -0.58
CA LYS A 69 -6.03 13.34 0.80
C LYS A 69 -5.02 12.98 1.87
N LYS A 70 -4.13 12.03 1.55
CA LYS A 70 -3.14 11.53 2.49
C LYS A 70 -1.89 12.40 2.57
N PHE A 71 -1.42 12.93 1.45
CA PHE A 71 -0.11 13.57 1.34
C PHE A 71 -0.14 15.06 1.03
N ASP A 72 -1.13 15.57 0.31
CA ASP A 72 -1.07 16.93 -0.23
C ASP A 72 -0.99 18.01 0.85
N LYS A 73 -1.58 17.77 2.03
CA LYS A 73 -1.49 18.70 3.18
C LYS A 73 -0.07 18.83 3.74
N TYR A 74 0.81 17.88 3.46
CA TYR A 74 2.20 17.84 3.92
C TYR A 74 3.21 18.21 2.84
N ILE A 75 2.73 18.48 1.62
CA ILE A 75 3.57 18.87 0.49
C ILE A 75 3.35 20.36 0.23
N ASN A 76 4.33 21.18 0.61
CA ASN A 76 4.43 22.57 0.19
C ASN A 76 5.48 22.68 -0.92
N LEU A 77 5.05 22.95 -2.15
CA LEU A 77 5.92 22.95 -3.34
C LEU A 77 6.99 24.06 -3.32
N ASN A 78 6.82 25.07 -2.45
CA ASN A 78 7.77 26.17 -2.25
C ASN A 78 8.89 25.81 -1.26
N LYS A 79 8.75 24.73 -0.48
CA LYS A 79 9.79 24.23 0.42
C LYS A 79 10.90 23.50 -0.34
N LYS A 80 12.05 23.33 0.32
CA LYS A 80 13.12 22.44 -0.17
C LYS A 80 12.68 20.98 -0.02
N GLU A 81 13.16 20.11 -0.89
CA GLU A 81 12.75 18.71 -0.97
C GLU A 81 13.05 17.94 0.32
N ARG A 82 14.14 18.29 1.01
CA ARG A 82 14.50 17.73 2.33
C ARG A 82 13.52 18.13 3.44
N GLU A 83 12.92 19.32 3.35
CA GLU A 83 11.92 19.76 4.34
C GLU A 83 10.60 19.02 4.11
N ILE A 84 10.17 18.90 2.85
CA ILE A 84 9.00 18.08 2.48
C ILE A 84 9.21 16.62 2.93
N GLN A 85 10.42 16.08 2.74
CA GLN A 85 10.75 14.73 3.21
C GLN A 85 10.56 14.58 4.72
N LYS A 86 11.03 15.56 5.51
CA LYS A 86 10.87 15.55 6.98
C LYS A 86 9.39 15.57 7.37
N ASP A 87 8.61 16.48 6.77
CA ASP A 87 7.17 16.59 7.00
C ASP A 87 6.45 15.26 6.68
N LEU A 88 6.78 14.62 5.56
CA LEU A 88 6.22 13.32 5.21
C LEU A 88 6.60 12.21 6.19
N ILE A 89 7.86 12.16 6.63
CA ILE A 89 8.33 11.15 7.59
C ILE A 89 7.66 11.30 8.95
N SER A 90 7.49 12.54 9.44
CA SER A 90 6.84 12.80 10.73
C SER A 90 5.35 12.50 10.68
N GLU A 91 4.68 12.97 9.63
CA GLU A 91 3.22 12.99 9.58
C GLU A 91 2.60 11.73 8.96
N GLN A 92 3.35 11.01 8.11
CA GLN A 92 2.86 9.82 7.41
C GLN A 92 3.62 8.55 7.80
N LYS A 93 4.15 8.54 9.02
CA LYS A 93 4.93 7.44 9.59
C LYS A 93 4.24 6.07 9.49
N ASP A 94 2.94 6.01 9.73
CA ASP A 94 2.22 4.73 9.74
C ASP A 94 1.97 4.19 8.33
N PHE A 95 1.75 5.05 7.33
CA PHE A 95 1.77 4.64 5.93
C PHE A 95 3.16 4.15 5.50
N LEU A 96 4.20 4.93 5.81
CA LEU A 96 5.58 4.63 5.42
C LEU A 96 6.11 3.33 6.04
N LYS A 97 5.47 2.84 7.10
CA LYS A 97 5.77 1.58 7.79
C LYS A 97 4.77 0.47 7.53
N LEU A 98 3.84 0.65 6.60
CA LEU A 98 2.75 -0.30 6.28
C LEU A 98 1.84 -0.62 7.49
N ARG A 99 1.81 0.23 8.51
CA ARG A 99 0.98 0.03 9.72
C ARG A 99 -0.48 0.29 9.43
N ASP A 100 -0.79 1.28 8.60
CA ASP A 100 -2.17 1.52 8.17
C ASP A 100 -2.74 0.33 7.39
N LEU A 101 -1.90 -0.30 6.54
CA LEU A 101 -2.27 -1.53 5.85
C LEU A 101 -2.55 -2.66 6.83
N ASN A 102 -1.63 -2.90 7.78
CA ASN A 102 -1.81 -3.91 8.81
C ASN A 102 -3.11 -3.69 9.60
N TYR A 103 -3.36 -2.45 9.99
CA TYR A 103 -4.55 -2.06 10.76
C TYR A 103 -5.84 -2.32 10.00
N GLU A 104 -5.98 -1.80 8.78
CA GLU A 104 -7.18 -2.00 7.98
C GLU A 104 -7.37 -3.48 7.58
N LEU A 105 -6.28 -4.19 7.28
CA LEU A 105 -6.32 -5.62 6.98
C LEU A 105 -6.76 -6.43 8.21
N ASN A 106 -6.23 -6.15 9.41
CA ASN A 106 -6.67 -6.79 10.65
C ASN A 106 -8.15 -6.53 10.93
N ASN A 107 -8.63 -5.29 10.72
CA ASN A 107 -10.04 -4.94 10.90
C ASN A 107 -10.94 -5.65 9.89
N PHE A 108 -10.51 -5.76 8.63
CA PHE A 108 -11.21 -6.53 7.61
C PHE A 108 -11.31 -8.01 8.01
N LEU A 109 -10.18 -8.64 8.36
CA LEU A 109 -10.18 -10.06 8.73
C LEU A 109 -11.02 -10.31 10.00
N LYS A 110 -11.00 -9.39 10.96
CA LYS A 110 -11.84 -9.47 12.17
C LYS A 110 -13.33 -9.39 11.84
N GLU A 111 -13.74 -8.46 10.97
CA GLU A 111 -15.14 -8.31 10.56
C GLU A 111 -15.72 -9.59 9.93
N TYR A 112 -14.90 -10.32 9.18
CA TYR A 112 -15.30 -11.56 8.51
C TYR A 112 -14.87 -12.84 9.23
N THR A 113 -14.40 -12.74 10.49
CA THR A 113 -13.93 -13.88 11.31
C THR A 113 -12.91 -14.76 10.58
N LEU A 114 -11.98 -14.14 9.86
CA LEU A 114 -10.93 -14.81 9.09
C LEU A 114 -9.64 -14.94 9.91
N ALA A 115 -8.86 -15.99 9.60
CA ALA A 115 -7.55 -16.19 10.23
C ALA A 115 -6.60 -15.03 9.93
N LYS A 116 -5.83 -14.62 10.94
CA LYS A 116 -5.01 -13.39 10.88
C LYS A 116 -3.64 -13.52 11.54
N ASP A 117 -3.19 -14.75 11.78
CA ASP A 117 -1.92 -15.01 12.46
C ASP A 117 -0.71 -14.48 11.68
N PHE A 118 -0.84 -14.37 10.35
CA PHE A 118 0.21 -13.79 9.51
C PHE A 118 0.42 -12.29 9.72
N LEU A 119 -0.49 -11.59 10.42
CA LEU A 119 -0.34 -10.16 10.72
C LEU A 119 0.58 -9.86 11.91
N ARG A 120 1.24 -10.88 12.49
CA ARG A 120 2.09 -10.75 13.68
C ARG A 120 3.56 -11.05 13.39
N GLY A 121 4.46 -10.26 13.99
CA GLY A 121 5.90 -10.51 14.04
C GLY A 121 6.53 -10.79 12.67
N ASN A 122 7.36 -11.83 12.60
CA ASN A 122 8.10 -12.19 11.39
C ASN A 122 7.21 -12.57 10.20
N LYS A 123 5.99 -13.09 10.45
CA LYS A 123 5.06 -13.43 9.37
C LYS A 123 4.55 -12.17 8.65
N TRP A 124 4.28 -11.11 9.41
CA TRP A 124 3.91 -9.82 8.84
C TRP A 124 5.06 -9.21 8.04
N TYR A 125 6.27 -9.28 8.60
CA TYR A 125 7.46 -8.83 7.89
C TYR A 125 7.63 -9.56 6.54
N LYS A 126 7.46 -10.88 6.52
CA LYS A 126 7.54 -11.67 5.29
C LYS A 126 6.42 -11.31 4.30
N PHE A 127 5.19 -11.10 4.77
CA PHE A 127 4.09 -10.60 3.94
C PHE A 127 4.45 -9.27 3.28
N CYS A 128 4.99 -8.31 4.05
CA CYS A 128 5.44 -7.02 3.52
C CYS A 128 6.56 -7.16 2.49
N GLN A 129 7.54 -8.04 2.71
CA GLN A 129 8.60 -8.30 1.71
C GLN A 129 8.01 -8.78 0.39
N LEU A 130 7.16 -9.81 0.45
CA LEU A 130 6.51 -10.36 -0.75
C LEU A 130 5.61 -9.34 -1.45
N PHE A 131 4.90 -8.51 -0.68
CA PHE A 131 4.11 -7.39 -1.22
C PHE A 131 5.01 -6.38 -1.94
N LEU A 132 6.08 -5.93 -1.29
CA LEU A 132 6.97 -4.90 -1.81
C LEU A 132 7.74 -5.39 -3.03
N ASP A 133 8.22 -6.64 -3.03
CA ASP A 133 8.86 -7.26 -4.19
C ASP A 133 7.93 -7.25 -5.40
N ASN A 134 6.63 -7.49 -5.20
CA ASN A 134 5.65 -7.47 -6.28
C ASN A 134 5.38 -6.05 -6.85
N ILE A 135 5.33 -5.03 -5.99
CA ILE A 135 5.05 -3.65 -6.42
C ILE A 135 6.27 -2.84 -6.87
N MET A 136 7.48 -3.38 -6.74
CA MET A 136 8.70 -2.71 -7.22
C MET A 136 8.67 -2.43 -8.72
N GLU A 137 8.02 -3.29 -9.49
CA GLU A 137 7.85 -3.14 -10.94
C GLU A 137 6.57 -2.35 -11.30
N CYS A 138 5.77 -1.99 -10.29
CA CYS A 138 4.47 -1.32 -10.46
C CYS A 138 4.55 0.12 -9.94
N GLU A 139 4.80 1.08 -10.83
CA GLU A 139 4.75 2.49 -10.47
C GLU A 139 3.32 3.05 -10.48
N ILE A 140 3.06 3.97 -9.55
CA ILE A 140 1.87 4.82 -9.59
C ILE A 140 2.28 6.08 -10.33
N ASP A 141 1.73 6.28 -11.53
CA ASP A 141 1.94 7.47 -12.35
C ASP A 141 0.58 8.07 -12.70
N PHE A 142 0.35 9.29 -12.23
CA PHE A 142 -0.89 10.04 -12.48
C PHE A 142 -0.83 10.92 -13.73
N GLY A 143 0.35 11.01 -14.35
CA GLY A 143 0.63 11.87 -15.49
C GLY A 143 0.38 13.36 -15.22
N LEU A 144 0.58 14.17 -16.28
CA LEU A 144 0.36 15.62 -16.26
C LEU A 144 -1.12 16.03 -16.07
N LYS A 145 -2.05 15.08 -16.08
CA LYS A 145 -3.50 15.34 -15.95
C LYS A 145 -3.95 15.47 -14.48
N ALA A 146 -3.07 15.17 -13.52
CA ALA A 146 -3.41 15.27 -12.10
C ALA A 146 -3.23 16.68 -11.54
N ASN A 147 -4.04 17.63 -11.99
CA ASN A 147 -4.22 18.92 -11.29
C ASN A 147 -4.74 18.75 -9.85
N ALA A 148 -5.10 17.52 -9.45
CA ALA A 148 -5.68 17.20 -8.14
C ALA A 148 -4.68 16.61 -7.12
N CYS A 149 -3.46 16.21 -7.50
CA CYS A 149 -2.50 15.61 -6.56
C CYS A 149 -1.11 16.24 -6.69
N LYS A 150 -0.50 16.61 -5.55
CA LYS A 150 0.86 17.17 -5.52
C LYS A 150 1.93 16.09 -5.75
N ILE A 151 1.58 14.82 -5.65
CA ILE A 151 2.41 13.68 -6.04
C ILE A 151 2.02 13.30 -7.47
N ASN A 152 2.98 13.35 -8.39
CA ASN A 152 2.82 12.89 -9.76
C ASN A 152 3.15 11.39 -9.89
N ARG A 153 4.22 10.95 -9.23
CA ARG A 153 4.66 9.54 -9.24
C ARG A 153 5.05 9.04 -7.86
N LEU A 154 4.66 7.82 -7.56
CA LEU A 154 5.07 7.06 -6.38
C LEU A 154 5.54 5.67 -6.81
N SER A 155 6.77 5.30 -6.43
CA SER A 155 7.32 3.97 -6.70
C SER A 155 8.11 3.43 -5.50
N VAL A 156 8.41 2.13 -5.55
CA VAL A 156 9.25 1.43 -4.58
C VAL A 156 10.50 0.91 -5.26
N GLU A 157 11.65 1.10 -4.62
CA GLU A 157 12.94 0.59 -5.09
C GLU A 157 13.61 -0.20 -3.97
N LYS A 158 14.38 -1.23 -4.34
CA LYS A 158 15.19 -2.02 -3.39
C LYS A 158 16.68 -1.76 -3.63
N ILE A 159 17.38 -1.32 -2.58
CA ILE A 159 18.82 -1.07 -2.59
C ILE A 159 19.43 -1.75 -1.38
N ASN A 160 20.45 -2.60 -1.56
CA ASN A 160 21.16 -3.29 -0.48
C ASN A 160 20.22 -3.90 0.57
N GLN A 161 19.22 -4.67 0.10
CA GLN A 161 18.16 -5.33 0.89
C GLN A 161 17.14 -4.40 1.59
N ASN A 162 17.27 -3.10 1.48
CA ASN A 162 16.30 -2.13 2.02
C ASN A 162 15.35 -1.65 0.92
N TYR A 163 14.11 -1.38 1.30
CA TYR A 163 13.11 -0.79 0.39
C TYR A 163 12.99 0.70 0.65
N TYR A 164 12.77 1.46 -0.42
CA TYR A 164 12.66 2.90 -0.41
C TYR A 164 11.43 3.34 -1.20
N TYR A 165 10.67 4.29 -0.65
CA TYR A 165 9.70 5.03 -1.42
C TYR A 165 10.39 6.14 -2.18
N GLN A 166 10.02 6.30 -3.44
CA GLN A 166 10.38 7.43 -4.26
C GLN A 166 9.12 8.24 -4.57
N PHE A 167 9.17 9.54 -4.26
CA PHE A 167 8.11 10.48 -4.56
C PHE A 167 8.60 11.48 -5.60
N TYR A 168 7.85 11.64 -6.68
CA TYR A 168 8.01 12.71 -7.65
C TYR A 168 6.81 13.63 -7.55
N LEU A 169 7.06 14.91 -7.38
CA LEU A 169 6.05 15.93 -7.21
C LEU A 169 5.55 16.44 -8.57
N SER A 170 4.40 17.10 -8.56
CA SER A 170 3.78 17.68 -9.76
C SER A 170 4.61 18.77 -10.44
N ASN A 171 5.55 19.39 -9.71
CA ASN A 171 6.54 20.33 -10.26
C ASN A 171 7.86 19.66 -10.68
N ASN A 172 7.84 18.35 -10.95
CA ASN A 172 8.98 17.53 -11.33
C ASN A 172 10.12 17.44 -10.30
N LYS A 173 9.94 17.96 -9.08
CA LYS A 173 10.89 17.76 -7.99
C LYS A 173 10.82 16.32 -7.49
N ARG A 174 11.99 15.72 -7.24
CA ARG A 174 12.11 14.40 -6.61
C ARG A 174 12.46 14.57 -5.13
N ILE A 175 11.64 14.02 -4.25
CA ILE A 175 11.94 13.99 -2.82
C ILE A 175 13.05 12.95 -2.55
N PRO A 176 14.03 13.23 -1.66
CA PRO A 176 15.00 12.23 -1.27
C PRO A 176 14.33 10.94 -0.79
N ARG A 177 14.92 9.80 -1.16
CA ARG A 177 14.39 8.45 -0.87
C ARG A 177 14.03 8.30 0.60
N ILE A 178 12.85 7.75 0.88
CA ILE A 178 12.39 7.47 2.23
C ILE A 178 12.47 5.96 2.48
N ILE A 179 13.28 5.53 3.43
CA ILE A 179 13.43 4.12 3.78
C ILE A 179 12.15 3.56 4.43
N LEU A 180 11.66 2.42 3.95
CA LEU A 180 10.53 1.72 4.55
C LEU A 180 11.00 0.88 5.74
N LYS A 181 10.74 1.37 6.96
CA LYS A 181 11.04 0.64 8.20
C LYS A 181 9.82 -0.15 8.67
N TYR A 182 9.46 -1.22 7.95
CA TYR A 182 8.28 -2.06 8.23
C TYR A 182 8.57 -3.30 9.08
N LYS A 183 9.84 -3.56 9.43
CA LYS A 183 10.17 -4.51 10.50
C LYS A 183 9.54 -4.01 11.81
N GLN A 184 8.61 -4.78 12.37
CA GLN A 184 8.19 -4.60 13.75
C GLN A 184 9.38 -5.07 14.61
N LYS A 185 9.91 -4.16 15.44
CA LYS A 185 10.82 -4.55 16.53
C LYS A 185 10.00 -5.19 17.63
#